data_AF-A0A8S3Z4Y9-F1
#
_entry.id   AF-A0A8S3Z4Y9-F1
#
_cell.length_a   1.000
_cell.length_b   1.000
_cell.length_c   1.000
_cell.angle_alpha   90.00
_cell.angle_beta   90.00
_cell.angle_gamma   90.00
#
_symmetry.space_group_name_H-M   'P 1'
#
loop_
_entity.id
_entity.type
_entity.pdbx_description
1 polymer ?
#
loop_
_entity_poly.entity_id
_entity_poly.type
_entity_poly.pdbx_seq_one_letter_code
_entity_poly.pdbx_strand_id
1 'polypeptide(L)'
;MTLHLSAEKSDLERNLDQMFILIMAMLIQLMQFGFAFVEAGVVRSKNVTNIMMKNLLDVLVAGIAYWCLGFAFAYGQGNSFIGWEHWASADLPNAGLAFFFFQFVISATASTIISGAVAERCEMVAYFTYSFFITGFVYPVVSRWVWCSQGWLNQGNNYDINGVSENIHFYDFAGSGAVHLVGGTASFFGALILGPRKGRFHYESNTIIHLRGHSAPMTAFGTFILLVGFMAFNGGSQLSITNPGDGEAVSLSIVNTVLSASAAGYTSVFIRRAGILGRNWSLIYTVNGAIAGMVAICAGCNAVKPWGAFVVGIGAGATFNLVSWLMCKAKIDDPADAVAVHFGGGVWGLLSVAFLNYDTGILSNWDMRSGL
;
A
#
# COMPACT_ATOMS: atom_id res chain seq x y z
N MET A 1 -28.18 34.58 -15.23
CA MET A 1 -27.50 34.60 -13.92
C MET A 1 -27.35 33.21 -13.34
N THR A 2 -28.44 32.45 -13.13
CA THR A 2 -28.39 31.10 -12.53
C THR A 2 -27.58 30.07 -13.33
N LEU A 3 -27.71 30.05 -14.67
CA LEU A 3 -26.91 29.16 -15.53
C LEU A 3 -25.40 29.53 -15.53
N HIS A 4 -25.10 30.84 -15.45
CA HIS A 4 -23.73 31.33 -15.38
C HIS A 4 -23.07 30.94 -14.05
N LEU A 5 -23.79 31.14 -12.94
CA LEU A 5 -23.35 30.73 -11.60
C LEU A 5 -23.16 29.21 -11.49
N SER A 6 -23.99 28.41 -12.19
CA SER A 6 -23.83 26.95 -12.19
C SER A 6 -22.59 26.49 -12.96
N ALA A 7 -22.25 27.15 -14.08
CA ALA A 7 -21.07 26.83 -14.86
C ALA A 7 -19.78 27.22 -14.11
N GLU A 8 -19.73 28.43 -13.54
CA GLU A 8 -18.59 28.88 -12.74
C GLU A 8 -18.36 27.99 -11.51
N LYS A 9 -19.44 27.56 -10.84
CA LYS A 9 -19.34 26.61 -9.73
C LYS A 9 -18.74 25.27 -10.18
N SER A 10 -19.22 24.70 -11.28
CA SER A 10 -18.72 23.42 -11.78
C SER A 10 -17.24 23.49 -12.20
N ASP A 11 -16.83 24.59 -12.84
CA ASP A 11 -15.43 24.80 -13.21
C ASP A 11 -14.53 24.96 -11.98
N LEU A 12 -15.00 25.68 -10.95
CA LEU A 12 -14.28 25.80 -9.68
C LEU A 12 -14.14 24.45 -8.97
N GLU A 13 -15.22 23.66 -8.89
CA GLU A 13 -15.22 22.34 -8.26
C GLU A 13 -14.20 21.41 -8.94
N ARG A 14 -14.23 21.33 -10.28
CA ARG A 14 -13.27 20.55 -11.06
C ARG A 14 -11.83 20.99 -10.83
N ASN A 15 -11.56 22.28 -10.82
CA ASN A 15 -10.21 22.81 -10.61
C ASN A 15 -9.69 22.50 -9.20
N LEU A 16 -10.56 22.57 -8.19
CA LEU A 16 -10.21 22.23 -6.81
C LEU A 16 -9.94 20.74 -6.63
N ASP A 17 -10.76 19.86 -7.23
CA ASP A 17 -10.52 18.42 -7.20
C ASP A 17 -9.20 18.05 -7.90
N GLN A 18 -8.92 18.64 -9.07
CA GLN A 18 -7.64 18.42 -9.76
C GLN A 18 -6.46 18.91 -8.92
N MET A 19 -6.55 20.09 -8.30
CA MET A 19 -5.52 20.59 -7.39
C MET A 19 -5.32 19.64 -6.21
N PHE A 20 -6.40 19.18 -5.59
CA PHE A 20 -6.37 18.23 -4.48
C PHE A 20 -5.66 16.92 -4.87
N ILE A 21 -6.08 16.29 -5.96
CA ILE A 21 -5.49 15.05 -6.46
C ILE A 21 -3.99 15.23 -6.74
N LEU A 22 -3.59 16.33 -7.40
CA LEU A 22 -2.18 16.59 -7.72
C LEU A 22 -1.33 16.81 -6.46
N ILE A 23 -1.83 17.57 -5.48
CA ILE A 23 -1.13 17.79 -4.21
C ILE A 23 -0.97 16.47 -3.45
N MET A 24 -2.05 15.69 -3.33
CA MET A 24 -1.99 14.38 -2.68
C MET A 24 -1.04 13.43 -3.40
N ALA A 25 -1.08 13.38 -4.74
CA ALA A 25 -0.16 12.57 -5.54
C ALA A 25 1.30 12.99 -5.37
N MET A 26 1.61 14.29 -5.29
CA MET A 26 2.97 14.77 -5.02
C MET A 26 3.46 14.38 -3.62
N LEU A 27 2.58 14.41 -2.61
CA LEU A 27 2.90 13.95 -1.25
C LEU A 27 3.08 12.42 -1.21
N ILE A 28 2.30 11.66 -1.97
CA ILE A 28 2.48 10.22 -2.14
C ILE A 28 3.81 9.94 -2.85
N GLN A 29 4.18 10.72 -3.86
CA GLN A 29 5.48 10.59 -4.54
C GLN A 29 6.65 10.75 -3.56
N LEU A 30 6.46 11.49 -2.44
CA LEU A 30 7.47 11.57 -1.40
C LEU A 30 7.76 10.22 -0.73
N MET A 31 6.81 9.26 -0.76
CA MET A 31 7.01 7.92 -0.24
C MET A 31 8.19 7.21 -0.91
N GLN A 32 8.49 7.48 -2.18
CA GLN A 32 9.68 6.90 -2.83
C GLN A 32 10.98 7.31 -2.14
N PHE A 33 11.08 8.54 -1.64
CA PHE A 33 12.23 8.94 -0.80
C PHE A 33 12.18 8.23 0.56
N GLY A 34 10.98 8.08 1.13
CA GLY A 34 10.76 7.32 2.35
C GLY A 34 11.30 5.88 2.26
N PHE A 35 10.89 5.14 1.22
CA PHE A 35 11.38 3.79 0.91
C PHE A 35 12.90 3.78 0.71
N ALA A 36 13.43 4.69 -0.11
CA ALA A 36 14.86 4.80 -0.35
C ALA A 36 15.66 4.95 0.95
N PHE A 37 15.23 5.83 1.87
CA PHE A 37 15.91 6.05 3.16
C PHE A 37 15.71 4.90 4.15
N VAL A 38 14.51 4.30 4.21
CA VAL A 38 14.26 3.11 5.04
C VAL A 38 15.17 1.97 4.62
N GLU A 39 15.16 1.63 3.33
CA GLU A 39 15.92 0.54 2.76
C GLU A 39 17.42 0.77 2.87
N ALA A 40 17.88 1.98 2.54
CA ALA A 40 19.27 2.34 2.72
C ALA A 40 19.68 2.11 4.18
N GLY A 41 18.89 2.55 5.16
CA GLY A 41 19.24 2.41 6.57
C GLY A 41 19.34 0.96 7.05
N VAL A 42 18.50 0.06 6.52
CA VAL A 42 18.44 -1.36 6.92
C VAL A 42 19.44 -2.26 6.17
N VAL A 43 20.01 -1.81 5.04
CA VAL A 43 21.08 -2.55 4.35
C VAL A 43 22.47 -2.21 4.88
N ARG A 44 23.45 -3.06 4.57
CA ARG A 44 24.87 -2.82 4.82
C ARG A 44 25.40 -1.65 3.98
N SER A 45 26.31 -0.85 4.55
CA SER A 45 26.83 0.39 3.94
C SER A 45 27.35 0.22 2.52
N LYS A 46 28.01 -0.90 2.23
CA LYS A 46 28.53 -1.23 0.89
C LYS A 46 27.45 -1.33 -0.22
N ASN A 47 26.18 -1.45 0.14
CA ASN A 47 25.06 -1.63 -0.79
C ASN A 47 24.20 -0.36 -0.95
N VAL A 48 24.53 0.74 -0.25
CA VAL A 48 23.69 1.94 -0.21
C VAL A 48 23.55 2.60 -1.58
N THR A 49 24.64 2.69 -2.35
CA THR A 49 24.57 3.27 -3.70
C THR A 49 23.64 2.46 -4.61
N ASN A 50 23.69 1.13 -4.52
CA ASN A 50 22.82 0.26 -5.31
C ASN A 50 21.34 0.45 -4.94
N ILE A 51 21.00 0.57 -3.64
CA ILE A 51 19.60 0.71 -3.22
C ILE A 51 19.02 2.08 -3.57
N MET A 52 19.81 3.16 -3.44
CA MET A 52 19.41 4.50 -3.86
C MET A 52 19.18 4.57 -5.37
N MET A 53 20.08 3.96 -6.15
CA MET A 53 19.92 3.89 -7.60
C MET A 53 18.68 3.08 -8.00
N LYS A 54 18.39 1.97 -7.32
CA LYS A 54 17.17 1.17 -7.56
C LYS A 54 15.90 1.97 -7.32
N ASN A 55 15.80 2.67 -6.19
CA ASN A 55 14.62 3.48 -5.88
C ASN A 55 14.42 4.62 -6.90
N LEU A 56 15.50 5.31 -7.29
CA LEU A 56 15.41 6.39 -8.28
C LEU A 56 15.04 5.85 -9.67
N LEU A 57 15.63 4.75 -10.10
CA LEU A 57 15.33 4.19 -11.41
C LEU A 57 13.96 3.49 -11.44
N ASP A 58 13.47 2.98 -10.31
CA ASP A 58 12.12 2.42 -10.19
C ASP A 58 11.05 3.43 -10.57
N VAL A 59 11.11 4.66 -10.04
CA VAL A 59 10.13 5.70 -10.39
C VAL A 59 10.22 6.10 -11.87
N LEU A 60 11.42 6.12 -12.46
CA LEU A 60 11.61 6.48 -13.87
C LEU A 60 11.09 5.38 -14.81
N VAL A 61 11.39 4.11 -14.50
CA VAL A 61 10.86 2.95 -15.24
C VAL A 61 9.34 2.87 -15.08
N ALA A 62 8.83 3.08 -13.87
CA ALA A 62 7.41 3.10 -13.60
C ALA A 62 6.70 4.21 -14.37
N GLY A 63 7.31 5.40 -14.49
CA GLY A 63 6.75 6.51 -15.26
C GLY A 63 6.54 6.13 -16.73
N ILE A 64 7.55 5.50 -17.35
CA ILE A 64 7.45 5.03 -18.73
C ILE A 64 6.43 3.89 -18.85
N ALA A 65 6.53 2.85 -18.01
CA ALA A 65 5.70 1.65 -18.08
C ALA A 65 4.22 1.95 -17.83
N TYR A 66 3.91 2.79 -16.84
CA TYR A 66 2.53 3.16 -16.52
C TYR A 66 1.93 4.08 -17.60
N TRP A 67 2.72 5.02 -18.12
CA TRP A 67 2.30 5.88 -19.22
C TRP A 67 1.99 5.10 -20.50
N CYS A 68 2.90 4.22 -20.93
CA CYS A 68 2.73 3.53 -22.21
C CYS A 68 1.73 2.37 -22.13
N LEU A 69 1.65 1.65 -21.01
CA LEU A 69 0.84 0.43 -20.87
C LEU A 69 -0.12 0.48 -19.67
N GLY A 70 0.37 0.87 -18.49
CA GLY A 70 -0.35 0.65 -17.24
C GLY A 70 -1.69 1.37 -17.15
N PHE A 71 -1.76 2.65 -17.50
CA PHE A 71 -3.04 3.38 -17.45
C PHE A 71 -4.08 2.78 -18.40
N ALA A 72 -3.65 2.30 -19.57
CA ALA A 72 -4.54 1.67 -20.53
C ALA A 72 -5.17 0.39 -19.98
N PHE A 73 -4.36 -0.46 -19.35
CA PHE A 73 -4.85 -1.68 -18.73
C PHE A 73 -5.73 -1.42 -17.51
N ALA A 74 -5.43 -0.39 -16.71
CA ALA A 74 -6.17 -0.08 -15.50
C ALA A 74 -7.52 0.61 -15.78
N TYR A 75 -7.50 1.68 -16.58
CA TYR A 75 -8.60 2.65 -16.69
C TYR A 75 -9.05 2.96 -18.12
N GLY A 76 -8.42 2.40 -19.15
CA GLY A 76 -8.96 2.42 -20.52
C GLY A 76 -10.28 1.64 -20.62
N GLN A 77 -11.08 1.91 -21.64
CA GLN A 77 -12.23 1.04 -21.92
C GLN A 77 -11.78 -0.41 -22.09
N GLY A 78 -12.63 -1.33 -21.66
CA GLY A 78 -12.29 -2.74 -21.63
C GLY A 78 -13.41 -3.65 -21.14
N ASN A 79 -13.02 -4.81 -20.62
CA ASN A 79 -13.93 -5.74 -19.94
C ASN A 79 -13.70 -5.72 -18.42
N SER A 80 -14.29 -6.64 -17.68
CA SER A 80 -14.12 -6.66 -16.21
C SER A 80 -12.74 -7.09 -15.71
N PHE A 81 -11.88 -7.57 -16.61
CA PHE A 81 -10.55 -8.08 -16.29
C PHE A 81 -9.42 -7.13 -16.71
N ILE A 82 -9.50 -6.50 -17.89
CA ILE A 82 -8.42 -5.67 -18.45
C ILE A 82 -8.95 -4.59 -19.42
N GLY A 83 -8.27 -3.43 -19.46
CA GLY A 83 -8.50 -2.32 -20.40
C GLY A 83 -7.59 -2.33 -21.62
N TRP A 84 -7.91 -1.55 -22.65
CA TRP A 84 -7.12 -1.51 -23.90
C TRP A 84 -7.21 -0.18 -24.68
N GLU A 85 -7.54 0.92 -24.00
CA GLU A 85 -7.55 2.28 -24.58
C GLU A 85 -6.64 3.22 -23.80
N HIS A 86 -6.32 4.40 -24.34
CA HIS A 86 -5.40 5.38 -23.73
C HIS A 86 -3.92 4.96 -23.65
N TRP A 87 -3.46 4.11 -24.57
CA TRP A 87 -2.04 3.80 -24.75
C TRP A 87 -1.22 5.07 -24.92
N ALA A 88 -0.20 5.27 -24.09
CA ALA A 88 0.64 6.47 -24.12
C ALA A 88 -0.17 7.79 -24.06
N SER A 89 -1.28 7.79 -23.33
CA SER A 89 -2.24 8.92 -23.22
C SER A 89 -2.96 9.28 -24.52
N ALA A 90 -3.02 8.37 -25.51
CA ALA A 90 -3.82 8.57 -26.71
C ALA A 90 -5.29 8.83 -26.34
N ASP A 91 -5.86 9.91 -26.88
CA ASP A 91 -7.24 10.33 -26.65
C ASP A 91 -7.63 10.54 -25.17
N LEU A 92 -6.65 10.67 -24.26
CA LEU A 92 -6.88 11.03 -22.86
C LEU A 92 -6.96 12.56 -22.74
N PRO A 93 -8.12 13.15 -22.36
CA PRO A 93 -8.21 14.60 -22.19
C PRO A 93 -7.29 15.09 -21.07
N ASN A 94 -6.79 16.33 -21.19
CA ASN A 94 -5.93 16.93 -20.17
C ASN A 94 -6.56 16.94 -18.76
N ALA A 95 -7.90 17.00 -18.69
CA ALA A 95 -8.63 16.92 -17.43
C ALA A 95 -8.43 15.59 -16.68
N GLY A 96 -8.08 14.50 -17.38
CA GLY A 96 -7.78 13.20 -16.81
C GLY A 96 -6.33 13.03 -16.35
N LEU A 97 -5.44 13.99 -16.63
CA LEU A 97 -4.01 13.86 -16.29
C LEU A 97 -3.74 13.92 -14.78
N ALA A 98 -4.60 14.60 -14.00
CA ALA A 98 -4.51 14.58 -12.54
C ALA A 98 -4.74 13.16 -11.99
N PHE A 99 -5.78 12.48 -12.49
CA PHE A 99 -6.09 11.10 -12.13
C PHE A 99 -5.01 10.13 -12.61
N PHE A 100 -4.52 10.31 -13.85
CA PHE A 100 -3.37 9.56 -14.36
C PHE A 100 -2.16 9.67 -13.42
N PHE A 101 -1.79 10.89 -13.02
CA PHE A 101 -0.63 11.12 -12.17
C PHE A 101 -0.81 10.48 -10.78
N PHE A 102 -2.01 10.59 -10.20
CA PHE A 102 -2.34 9.90 -8.96
C PHE A 102 -2.14 8.39 -9.09
N GLN A 103 -2.73 7.77 -10.10
CA GLN A 103 -2.64 6.32 -10.27
C GLN A 103 -1.24 5.83 -10.64
N PHE A 104 -0.48 6.64 -11.37
CA PHE A 104 0.95 6.41 -11.61
C PHE A 104 1.72 6.31 -10.29
N VAL A 105 1.56 7.27 -9.37
CA VAL A 105 2.33 7.25 -8.11
C VAL A 105 1.94 6.06 -7.24
N ILE A 106 0.65 5.66 -7.23
CA ILE A 106 0.21 4.43 -6.55
C ILE A 106 0.85 3.18 -7.19
N SER A 107 0.89 3.10 -8.52
CA SER A 107 1.53 2.00 -9.24
C SER A 107 3.03 1.91 -8.93
N ALA A 108 3.72 3.05 -8.90
CA ALA A 108 5.13 3.10 -8.53
C ALA A 108 5.34 2.67 -7.07
N THR A 109 4.41 2.99 -6.16
CA THR A 109 4.42 2.46 -4.79
C THR A 109 4.28 0.94 -4.75
N ALA A 110 3.39 0.34 -5.56
CA ALA A 110 3.28 -1.12 -5.63
C ALA A 110 4.58 -1.78 -6.11
N SER A 111 5.25 -1.19 -7.11
CA SER A 111 6.53 -1.68 -7.64
C SER A 111 7.64 -1.64 -6.59
N THR A 112 7.80 -0.48 -5.92
CA THR A 112 8.92 -0.25 -5.01
C THR A 112 8.88 -1.16 -3.78
N ILE A 113 7.74 -1.72 -3.37
CA ILE A 113 7.67 -2.61 -2.21
C ILE A 113 8.66 -3.79 -2.27
N ILE A 114 9.01 -4.28 -3.47
CA ILE A 114 9.97 -5.39 -3.61
C ILE A 114 11.41 -5.01 -3.32
N SER A 115 11.80 -3.75 -3.53
CA SER A 115 13.22 -3.30 -3.50
C SER A 115 13.91 -3.70 -2.21
N GLY A 116 13.25 -3.46 -1.08
CA GLY A 116 13.69 -3.84 0.25
C GLY A 116 13.81 -5.35 0.43
N ALA A 117 12.80 -6.10 -0.05
CA ALA A 117 12.79 -7.56 0.01
C ALA A 117 13.94 -8.20 -0.75
N VAL A 118 14.37 -7.61 -1.87
CA VAL A 118 15.40 -8.15 -2.78
C VAL A 118 16.76 -7.43 -2.67
N ALA A 119 16.89 -6.54 -1.68
CA ALA A 119 18.09 -5.73 -1.49
C ALA A 119 19.38 -6.57 -1.28
N GLU A 120 20.52 -5.98 -1.63
CA GLU A 120 21.88 -6.53 -1.54
C GLU A 120 22.27 -7.70 -2.46
N ARG A 121 21.32 -8.43 -3.07
CA ARG A 121 21.64 -9.58 -3.95
C ARG A 121 20.90 -9.66 -5.27
N CYS A 122 19.84 -8.87 -5.45
CA CYS A 122 19.19 -8.78 -6.75
C CYS A 122 20.02 -7.97 -7.74
N GLU A 123 20.23 -8.54 -8.93
CA GLU A 123 20.85 -7.88 -10.06
C GLU A 123 19.96 -6.72 -10.57
N MET A 124 20.59 -5.69 -11.13
CA MET A 124 19.92 -4.42 -11.42
C MET A 124 19.00 -4.50 -12.65
N VAL A 125 19.43 -5.16 -13.72
CA VAL A 125 18.61 -5.39 -14.92
C VAL A 125 17.39 -6.25 -14.59
N ALA A 126 17.56 -7.29 -13.77
CA ALA A 126 16.46 -8.11 -13.28
C ALA A 126 15.43 -7.26 -12.51
N TYR A 127 15.90 -6.34 -11.67
CA TYR A 127 15.02 -5.42 -10.93
C TYR A 127 14.24 -4.48 -11.84
N PHE A 128 14.87 -3.88 -12.86
CA PHE A 128 14.18 -2.98 -13.80
C PHE A 128 13.17 -3.71 -14.68
N THR A 129 13.52 -4.93 -15.11
CA THR A 129 12.61 -5.78 -15.88
C THR A 129 11.37 -6.08 -15.04
N TYR A 130 11.55 -6.48 -13.79
CA TYR A 130 10.45 -6.65 -12.85
C TYR A 130 9.62 -5.37 -12.68
N SER A 131 10.26 -4.23 -12.44
CA SER A 131 9.60 -2.94 -12.19
C SER A 131 8.73 -2.52 -13.39
N PHE A 132 9.23 -2.72 -14.61
CA PHE A 132 8.48 -2.49 -15.84
C PHE A 132 7.24 -3.37 -15.92
N PHE A 133 7.34 -4.68 -15.65
CA PHE A 133 6.20 -5.59 -15.76
C PHE A 133 5.17 -5.42 -14.64
N ILE A 134 5.60 -5.16 -13.40
CA ILE A 134 4.64 -4.93 -12.33
C ILE A 134 3.88 -3.62 -12.55
N THR A 135 4.58 -2.54 -12.90
CA THR A 135 3.97 -1.22 -13.12
C THR A 135 3.19 -1.16 -14.43
N GLY A 136 3.68 -1.81 -15.48
CA GLY A 136 3.09 -1.77 -16.81
C GLY A 136 2.02 -2.81 -17.08
N PHE A 137 1.89 -3.86 -16.23
CA PHE A 137 0.94 -4.95 -16.49
C PHE A 137 0.31 -5.54 -15.22
N VAL A 138 1.09 -6.13 -14.30
CA VAL A 138 0.52 -6.90 -13.18
C VAL A 138 -0.33 -6.03 -12.24
N TYR A 139 0.23 -4.94 -11.73
CA TYR A 139 -0.51 -4.03 -10.85
C TYR A 139 -1.68 -3.34 -11.56
N PRO A 140 -1.54 -2.78 -12.78
CA PRO A 140 -2.66 -2.18 -13.50
C PRO A 140 -3.88 -3.08 -13.67
N VAL A 141 -3.65 -4.36 -13.98
CA VAL A 141 -4.72 -5.34 -14.10
C VAL A 141 -5.44 -5.54 -12.76
N VAL A 142 -4.70 -5.63 -11.64
CA VAL A 142 -5.30 -5.70 -10.30
C VAL A 142 -6.04 -4.42 -9.92
N SER A 143 -5.45 -3.25 -10.19
CA SER A 143 -6.06 -1.94 -9.98
C SER A 143 -7.39 -1.82 -10.74
N ARG A 144 -7.47 -2.37 -11.95
CA ARG A 144 -8.75 -2.46 -12.67
C ARG A 144 -9.76 -3.30 -11.91
N TRP A 145 -9.39 -4.50 -11.47
CA TRP A 145 -10.32 -5.38 -10.77
C TRP A 145 -10.96 -4.67 -9.58
N VAL A 146 -10.14 -3.98 -8.80
CA VAL A 146 -10.52 -3.38 -7.50
C VAL A 146 -11.21 -2.02 -7.66
N TRP A 147 -10.70 -1.13 -8.52
CA TRP A 147 -11.10 0.28 -8.53
C TRP A 147 -11.72 0.78 -9.84
N CYS A 148 -11.57 0.08 -10.95
CA CYS A 148 -12.30 0.45 -12.16
C CYS A 148 -13.77 0.04 -11.97
N SER A 149 -14.71 0.90 -12.39
CA SER A 149 -16.15 0.60 -12.35
C SER A 149 -16.56 -0.61 -13.19
N GLN A 150 -15.74 -0.98 -14.17
CA GLN A 150 -15.91 -2.20 -14.96
C GLN A 150 -15.31 -3.43 -14.27
N GLY A 151 -14.42 -3.25 -13.28
CA GLY A 151 -13.66 -4.30 -12.62
C GLY A 151 -14.53 -5.33 -11.90
N TRP A 152 -14.21 -6.62 -12.05
CA TRP A 152 -15.04 -7.69 -11.49
C TRP A 152 -15.10 -7.70 -9.95
N LEU A 153 -14.04 -7.28 -9.24
CA LEU A 153 -14.06 -7.16 -7.78
C LEU A 153 -14.88 -5.94 -7.34
N ASN A 154 -14.79 -4.83 -8.08
CA ASN A 154 -15.56 -3.61 -7.84
C ASN A 154 -17.07 -3.81 -8.07
N GLN A 155 -17.45 -4.52 -9.13
CA GLN A 155 -18.84 -4.82 -9.45
C GLN A 155 -19.50 -5.78 -8.47
N GLY A 156 -18.70 -6.68 -7.89
CA GLY A 156 -19.18 -7.68 -6.95
C GLY A 156 -20.16 -8.67 -7.57
N ASN A 157 -20.86 -9.38 -6.69
CA ASN A 157 -21.92 -10.32 -7.06
C ASN A 157 -23.19 -10.01 -6.29
N ASN A 158 -24.34 -10.26 -6.91
CA ASN A 158 -25.63 -10.15 -6.24
C ASN A 158 -25.96 -11.47 -5.53
N TYR A 159 -26.33 -11.37 -4.25
CA TYR A 159 -26.73 -12.48 -3.42
C TYR A 159 -28.16 -12.23 -2.92
N ASP A 160 -28.96 -13.29 -2.79
CA ASP A 160 -30.21 -13.25 -2.05
C ASP A 160 -29.92 -13.71 -0.62
N ILE A 161 -30.03 -12.78 0.34
CA ILE A 161 -29.83 -13.04 1.77
C ILE A 161 -31.16 -12.78 2.46
N ASN A 162 -31.82 -13.85 2.91
CA ASN A 162 -33.11 -13.79 3.60
C ASN A 162 -34.22 -13.06 2.82
N GLY A 163 -34.27 -13.22 1.49
CA GLY A 163 -35.26 -12.58 0.62
C GLY A 163 -34.93 -11.13 0.26
N VAL A 164 -33.72 -10.66 0.58
CA VAL A 164 -33.21 -9.35 0.19
C VAL A 164 -32.06 -9.55 -0.80
N SER A 165 -32.18 -8.97 -1.99
CA SER A 165 -31.10 -8.94 -2.97
C SER A 165 -30.08 -7.89 -2.55
N GLU A 166 -28.86 -8.32 -2.24
CA GLU A 166 -27.74 -7.45 -1.87
C GLU A 166 -26.56 -7.64 -2.83
N ASN A 167 -25.94 -6.54 -3.25
CA ASN A 167 -24.70 -6.57 -4.02
C ASN A 167 -23.51 -6.57 -3.06
N ILE A 168 -22.74 -7.66 -3.04
CA ILE A 168 -21.52 -7.78 -2.24
C ILE A 168 -20.34 -7.64 -3.18
N HIS A 169 -19.56 -6.59 -2.96
CA HIS A 169 -18.34 -6.29 -3.71
C HIS A 169 -17.12 -6.28 -2.79
N PHE A 170 -15.95 -6.34 -3.40
CA PHE A 170 -14.69 -6.24 -2.70
C PHE A 170 -14.45 -4.80 -2.24
N TYR A 171 -14.08 -4.63 -0.98
CA TYR A 171 -13.84 -3.31 -0.39
C TYR A 171 -12.36 -3.14 -0.04
N ASP A 172 -11.69 -2.24 -0.75
CA ASP A 172 -10.32 -1.82 -0.48
C ASP A 172 -10.15 -0.36 -0.90
N PHE A 173 -10.31 0.56 0.05
CA PHE A 173 -10.42 1.99 -0.27
C PHE A 173 -9.13 2.58 -0.85
N ALA A 174 -8.00 2.42 -0.16
CA ALA A 174 -6.73 2.99 -0.57
C ALA A 174 -5.69 1.95 -1.03
N GLY A 175 -5.87 0.64 -0.76
CA GLY A 175 -5.02 -0.40 -1.36
C GLY A 175 -4.25 -1.28 -0.38
N SER A 176 -4.86 -1.74 0.72
CA SER A 176 -4.25 -2.83 1.51
C SER A 176 -4.06 -4.09 0.67
N GLY A 177 -5.03 -4.39 -0.19
CA GLY A 177 -4.98 -5.47 -1.16
C GLY A 177 -4.27 -5.06 -2.45
N ALA A 178 -4.87 -4.10 -3.16
CA ALA A 178 -4.48 -3.73 -4.53
C ALA A 178 -3.02 -3.28 -4.66
N VAL A 179 -2.46 -2.67 -3.61
CA VAL A 179 -1.09 -2.13 -3.62
C VAL A 179 -0.21 -2.99 -2.73
N HIS A 180 -0.55 -3.08 -1.45
CA HIS A 180 0.36 -3.66 -0.47
C HIS A 180 0.36 -5.19 -0.48
N LEU A 181 -0.77 -5.85 -0.64
CA LEU A 181 -0.78 -7.31 -0.76
C LEU A 181 -0.17 -7.76 -2.09
N VAL A 182 -0.44 -7.05 -3.20
CA VAL A 182 0.22 -7.31 -4.49
C VAL A 182 1.74 -7.17 -4.37
N GLY A 183 2.22 -6.01 -3.90
CA GLY A 183 3.65 -5.75 -3.71
C GLY A 183 4.29 -6.71 -2.70
N GLY A 184 3.62 -6.98 -1.58
CA GLY A 184 4.08 -7.91 -0.55
C GLY A 184 4.15 -9.36 -1.01
N THR A 185 3.23 -9.78 -1.87
CA THR A 185 3.26 -11.11 -2.50
C THR A 185 4.43 -11.21 -3.49
N ALA A 186 4.63 -10.17 -4.31
CA ALA A 186 5.80 -10.08 -5.19
C ALA A 186 7.11 -10.11 -4.39
N SER A 187 7.16 -9.40 -3.25
CA SER A 187 8.28 -9.44 -2.29
C SER A 187 8.55 -10.83 -1.76
N PHE A 188 7.51 -11.60 -1.42
CA PHE A 188 7.66 -12.96 -0.93
C PHE A 188 8.31 -13.86 -1.98
N PHE A 189 7.77 -13.87 -3.20
CA PHE A 189 8.34 -14.68 -4.27
C PHE A 189 9.73 -14.18 -4.70
N GLY A 190 9.97 -12.87 -4.74
CA GLY A 190 11.27 -12.28 -5.03
C GLY A 190 12.34 -12.71 -4.02
N ALA A 191 12.03 -12.64 -2.73
CA ALA A 191 12.94 -13.08 -1.67
C ALA A 191 13.16 -14.60 -1.67
N LEU A 192 12.11 -15.38 -1.96
CA LEU A 192 12.18 -16.84 -2.06
C LEU A 192 13.05 -17.31 -3.22
N ILE A 193 12.85 -16.75 -4.42
CA ILE A 193 13.55 -17.16 -5.64
C ILE A 193 15.04 -16.76 -5.59
N LEU A 194 15.36 -15.56 -5.10
CA LEU A 194 16.74 -15.12 -4.97
C LEU A 194 17.51 -15.86 -3.87
N GLY A 195 16.78 -16.40 -2.90
CA GLY A 195 17.34 -17.00 -1.71
C GLY A 195 18.01 -15.98 -0.76
N PRO A 196 18.60 -16.50 0.33
CA PRO A 196 19.07 -15.66 1.42
C PRO A 196 20.42 -14.98 1.15
N ARG A 197 20.64 -13.81 1.76
CA ARG A 197 21.96 -13.16 1.72
C ARG A 197 23.00 -14.04 2.41
N LYS A 198 24.19 -14.09 1.82
CA LYS A 198 25.33 -14.84 2.37
C LYS A 198 25.59 -14.44 3.84
N GLY A 199 25.66 -15.45 4.71
CA GLY A 199 25.89 -15.29 6.15
C GLY A 199 24.64 -15.02 7.00
N ARG A 200 23.42 -15.03 6.43
CA ARG A 200 22.17 -14.88 7.20
C ARG A 200 21.75 -16.17 7.90
N PHE A 201 21.73 -17.29 7.18
CA PHE A 201 21.28 -18.58 7.70
C PHE A 201 22.39 -19.62 7.55
N HIS A 202 22.73 -20.28 8.66
CA HIS A 202 23.67 -21.39 8.71
C HIS A 202 22.89 -22.69 8.90
N TYR A 203 22.82 -23.52 7.85
CA TYR A 203 22.00 -24.73 7.85
C TYR A 203 22.50 -25.79 8.82
N GLU A 204 23.82 -26.01 8.86
CA GLU A 204 24.46 -27.04 9.70
C GLU A 204 24.29 -26.76 11.20
N SER A 205 24.50 -25.51 11.62
CA SER A 205 24.36 -25.10 13.03
C SER A 205 22.97 -24.61 13.39
N ASN A 206 22.02 -24.65 12.45
CA ASN A 206 20.70 -24.03 12.53
C ASN A 206 20.70 -22.60 13.12
N THR A 207 21.76 -21.84 12.86
CA THR A 207 21.99 -20.52 13.44
C THR A 207 21.48 -19.43 12.49
N ILE A 208 20.76 -18.46 13.04
CA ILE A 208 20.25 -17.29 12.31
C ILE A 208 21.04 -16.06 12.76
N ILE A 209 21.73 -15.40 11.83
CA ILE A 209 22.53 -14.21 12.10
C ILE A 209 21.79 -12.96 11.63
N HIS A 210 21.53 -12.03 12.55
CA HIS A 210 20.95 -10.75 12.19
C HIS A 210 21.98 -9.86 11.45
N LEU A 211 21.81 -9.69 10.14
CA LEU A 211 22.59 -8.74 9.34
C LEU A 211 22.11 -7.32 9.63
N ARG A 212 22.87 -6.59 10.45
CA ARG A 212 22.51 -5.24 10.91
C ARG A 212 22.62 -4.22 9.78
N GLY A 213 21.59 -3.38 9.64
CA GLY A 213 21.62 -2.19 8.79
C GLY A 213 22.62 -1.14 9.29
N HIS A 214 23.08 -0.30 8.39
CA HIS A 214 24.16 0.62 8.68
C HIS A 214 23.72 1.95 9.33
N SER A 215 22.44 2.35 9.24
CA SER A 215 21.99 3.66 9.76
C SER A 215 20.55 3.64 10.28
N ALA A 216 20.40 3.55 11.60
CA ALA A 216 19.13 3.70 12.30
C ALA A 216 18.48 5.09 12.11
N PRO A 217 19.23 6.22 12.15
CA PRO A 217 18.65 7.54 11.88
C PRO A 217 18.04 7.66 10.49
N MET A 218 18.68 7.06 9.48
CA MET A 218 18.18 7.09 8.11
C MET A 218 16.89 6.28 7.96
N THR A 219 16.82 5.11 8.61
CA THR A 219 15.57 4.34 8.68
C THR A 219 14.45 5.13 9.35
N ALA A 220 14.72 5.79 10.48
CA ALA A 220 13.72 6.62 11.16
C ALA A 220 13.27 7.81 10.28
N PHE A 221 14.21 8.48 9.63
CA PHE A 221 13.91 9.61 8.74
C PHE A 221 13.03 9.20 7.57
N GLY A 222 13.36 8.09 6.89
CA GLY A 222 12.53 7.55 5.83
C GLY A 222 11.12 7.20 6.32
N THR A 223 10.99 6.67 7.54
CA THR A 223 9.69 6.35 8.15
C THR A 223 8.83 7.60 8.40
N PHE A 224 9.42 8.72 8.83
CA PHE A 224 8.68 9.98 8.97
C PHE A 224 8.17 10.51 7.63
N ILE A 225 8.95 10.37 6.56
CA ILE A 225 8.50 10.71 5.21
C ILE A 225 7.35 9.79 4.78
N LEU A 226 7.47 8.47 5.03
CA LEU A 226 6.40 7.52 4.74
C LEU A 226 5.13 7.85 5.51
N LEU A 227 5.20 8.29 6.76
CA LEU A 227 4.04 8.71 7.54
C LEU A 227 3.27 9.86 6.85
N VAL A 228 3.98 10.88 6.37
CA VAL A 228 3.37 11.98 5.60
C VAL A 228 2.77 11.47 4.31
N GLY A 229 3.50 10.64 3.58
CA GLY A 229 3.05 10.04 2.33
C GLY A 229 1.79 9.18 2.51
N PHE A 230 1.71 8.36 3.56
CA PHE A 230 0.55 7.52 3.86
C PHE A 230 -0.69 8.34 4.24
N MET A 231 -0.53 9.48 4.93
CA MET A 231 -1.65 10.39 5.17
C MET A 231 -2.23 10.91 3.84
N ALA A 232 -1.37 11.27 2.89
CA ALA A 232 -1.79 11.68 1.55
C ALA A 232 -2.32 10.52 0.70
N PHE A 233 -1.75 9.33 0.85
CA PHE A 233 -2.17 8.10 0.17
C PHE A 233 -3.61 7.72 0.55
N ASN A 234 -3.87 7.67 1.85
CA ASN A 234 -5.18 7.31 2.38
C ASN A 234 -6.19 8.45 2.19
N GLY A 235 -5.85 9.69 2.53
CA GLY A 235 -6.75 10.83 2.33
C GLY A 235 -7.03 11.12 0.86
N GLY A 236 -6.01 11.07 0.01
CA GLY A 236 -6.11 11.34 -1.43
C GLY A 236 -6.88 10.28 -2.21
N SER A 237 -7.01 9.06 -1.68
CA SER A 237 -7.82 7.99 -2.28
C SER A 237 -9.32 8.30 -2.31
N GLN A 238 -9.76 9.40 -1.66
CA GLN A 238 -11.10 9.96 -1.87
C GLN A 238 -11.30 10.46 -3.31
N LEU A 239 -10.22 10.88 -4.00
CA LEU A 239 -10.22 11.37 -5.38
C LEU A 239 -11.06 12.64 -5.66
N SER A 240 -11.70 13.21 -4.66
CA SER A 240 -12.38 14.51 -4.72
C SER A 240 -12.37 15.20 -3.34
N ILE A 241 -12.57 16.52 -3.33
CA ILE A 241 -12.69 17.33 -2.11
C ILE A 241 -13.94 18.21 -2.09
N THR A 242 -14.68 18.26 -3.21
CA THR A 242 -15.78 19.20 -3.40
C THR A 242 -17.17 18.56 -3.29
N ASN A 243 -17.28 17.23 -3.36
CA ASN A 243 -18.56 16.57 -3.16
C ASN A 243 -18.99 16.63 -1.68
N PRO A 244 -20.29 16.67 -1.38
CA PRO A 244 -20.78 16.62 0.00
C PRO A 244 -20.22 15.41 0.76
N GLY A 245 -19.57 15.66 1.90
CA GLY A 245 -18.96 14.63 2.75
C GLY A 245 -17.49 14.31 2.46
N ASP A 246 -16.92 14.77 1.34
CA ASP A 246 -15.52 14.47 1.00
C ASP A 246 -14.54 14.94 2.07
N GLY A 247 -14.71 16.17 2.57
CA GLY A 247 -13.85 16.71 3.62
C GLY A 247 -13.86 15.85 4.90
N GLU A 248 -15.01 15.29 5.26
CA GLU A 248 -15.16 14.40 6.40
C GLU A 248 -14.44 13.07 6.14
N ALA A 249 -14.64 12.45 4.97
CA ALA A 249 -13.99 11.20 4.57
C ALA A 249 -12.46 11.31 4.51
N VAL A 250 -11.94 12.42 3.95
CA VAL A 250 -10.50 12.72 3.91
C VAL A 250 -9.95 12.89 5.32
N SER A 251 -10.64 13.66 6.17
CA SER A 251 -10.21 13.89 7.56
C SER A 251 -10.18 12.59 8.38
N LEU A 252 -11.21 11.75 8.24
CA LEU A 252 -11.32 10.46 8.90
C LEU A 252 -10.19 9.53 8.44
N SER A 253 -9.94 9.47 7.13
CA SER A 253 -8.87 8.65 6.55
C SER A 253 -7.49 9.02 7.10
N ILE A 254 -7.17 10.31 7.19
CA ILE A 254 -5.90 10.79 7.75
C ILE A 254 -5.77 10.44 9.24
N VAL A 255 -6.81 10.71 10.04
CA VAL A 255 -6.81 10.42 11.48
C VAL A 255 -6.66 8.91 11.73
N ASN A 256 -7.41 8.09 11.00
CA ASN A 256 -7.34 6.63 11.10
C ASN A 256 -5.96 6.09 10.73
N THR A 257 -5.31 6.70 9.74
CA THR A 257 -3.93 6.38 9.35
C THR A 257 -2.96 6.54 10.52
N VAL A 258 -3.00 7.69 11.20
CA VAL A 258 -2.10 7.98 12.32
C VAL A 258 -2.41 7.08 13.53
N LEU A 259 -3.68 6.86 13.85
CA LEU A 259 -4.09 6.00 14.97
C LEU A 259 -3.65 4.55 14.76
N SER A 260 -3.86 4.00 13.57
CA SER A 260 -3.43 2.64 13.23
C SER A 260 -1.91 2.51 13.27
N ALA A 261 -1.18 3.48 12.69
CA ALA A 261 0.29 3.52 12.74
C ALA A 261 0.82 3.52 14.18
N SER A 262 0.23 4.36 15.03
CA SER A 262 0.60 4.48 16.44
C SER A 262 0.39 3.17 17.18
N ALA A 263 -0.81 2.59 17.07
CA ALA A 263 -1.15 1.34 17.73
C ALA A 263 -0.27 0.17 17.27
N ALA A 264 0.00 0.07 15.96
CA ALA A 264 0.83 -0.99 15.39
C ALA A 264 2.31 -0.86 15.79
N GLY A 265 2.85 0.35 15.82
CA GLY A 265 4.22 0.61 16.27
C GLY A 265 4.43 0.24 17.74
N TYR A 266 3.51 0.64 18.62
CA TYR A 266 3.54 0.25 20.03
C TYR A 266 3.36 -1.25 20.22
N THR A 267 2.37 -1.85 19.56
CA THR A 267 2.14 -3.30 19.65
C THR A 267 3.39 -4.08 19.24
N SER A 268 4.03 -3.65 18.16
CA SER A 268 5.22 -4.32 17.64
C SER A 268 6.41 -4.24 18.57
N VAL A 269 6.69 -3.06 19.14
CA VAL A 269 7.81 -2.90 20.07
C VAL A 269 7.55 -3.62 21.40
N PHE A 270 6.30 -3.67 21.87
CA PHE A 270 5.96 -4.39 23.10
C PHE A 270 6.01 -5.91 22.94
N ILE A 271 5.51 -6.47 21.84
CA ILE A 271 5.68 -7.91 21.52
C ILE A 271 7.16 -8.25 21.45
N ARG A 272 7.97 -7.40 20.80
CA ARG A 272 9.41 -7.56 20.73
C ARG A 272 10.07 -7.46 22.11
N ARG A 273 9.60 -6.57 22.99
CA ARG A 273 10.15 -6.41 24.35
C ARG A 273 9.79 -7.57 25.26
N ALA A 274 8.61 -8.17 25.08
CA ALA A 274 8.06 -9.22 25.94
C ALA A 274 8.81 -10.57 25.89
N GLY A 275 9.74 -10.78 24.94
CA GLY A 275 10.54 -12.02 24.89
C GLY A 275 10.21 -12.95 23.73
N ILE A 276 9.07 -12.78 23.07
CA ILE A 276 8.62 -13.67 21.99
C ILE A 276 9.54 -13.52 20.77
N LEU A 277 9.78 -12.25 20.39
CA LEU A 277 10.68 -11.71 19.37
C LEU A 277 12.18 -11.86 19.61
N GLY A 278 12.53 -11.64 20.87
CA GLY A 278 13.75 -11.00 21.34
C GLY A 278 13.45 -10.26 22.65
N ARG A 279 14.42 -9.55 23.24
CA ARG A 279 14.25 -8.89 24.56
C ARG A 279 14.76 -7.44 24.59
N ASN A 280 14.59 -6.71 23.49
CA ASN A 280 15.13 -5.36 23.32
C ASN A 280 14.08 -4.36 22.81
N TRP A 281 14.29 -3.08 23.12
CA TRP A 281 13.58 -1.97 22.48
C TRP A 281 14.17 -1.78 21.08
N SER A 282 13.40 -2.16 20.05
CA SER A 282 13.89 -2.22 18.68
C SER A 282 13.23 -1.17 17.80
N LEU A 283 14.01 -0.16 17.40
CA LEU A 283 13.55 0.87 16.46
C LEU A 283 12.99 0.25 15.17
N ILE A 284 13.68 -0.76 14.62
CA ILE A 284 13.28 -1.43 13.36
C ILE A 284 11.89 -2.07 13.48
N TYR A 285 11.60 -2.72 14.60
CA TYR A 285 10.27 -3.31 14.82
C TYR A 285 9.21 -2.24 15.08
N THR A 286 9.57 -1.13 15.73
CA THR A 286 8.65 0.01 15.90
C THR A 286 8.27 0.63 14.56
N VAL A 287 9.25 0.93 13.70
CA VAL A 287 9.00 1.56 12.40
C VAL A 287 8.27 0.63 11.44
N ASN A 288 8.69 -0.62 11.31
CA ASN A 288 8.02 -1.58 10.43
C ASN A 288 6.62 -1.91 10.95
N GLY A 289 6.44 -2.00 12.28
CA GLY A 289 5.13 -2.10 12.90
C GLY A 289 4.22 -0.92 12.56
N ALA A 290 4.72 0.31 12.69
CA ALA A 290 3.95 1.51 12.35
C ALA A 290 3.57 1.54 10.86
N ILE A 291 4.49 1.19 9.96
CA ILE A 291 4.21 1.09 8.52
C ILE A 291 3.16 0.01 8.25
N ALA A 292 3.26 -1.16 8.90
CA ALA A 292 2.25 -2.22 8.76
C ALA A 292 0.86 -1.76 9.22
N GLY A 293 0.78 -0.92 10.27
CA GLY A 293 -0.47 -0.27 10.68
C GLY A 293 -1.05 0.65 9.62
N MET A 294 -0.21 1.48 8.98
CA MET A 294 -0.64 2.35 7.88
C MET A 294 -1.11 1.53 6.67
N VAL A 295 -0.39 0.46 6.34
CA VAL A 295 -0.77 -0.50 5.28
C VAL A 295 -2.12 -1.15 5.57
N ALA A 296 -2.34 -1.63 6.79
CA ALA A 296 -3.56 -2.37 7.12
C ALA A 296 -4.81 -1.49 7.11
N ILE A 297 -4.69 -0.23 7.52
CA ILE A 297 -5.86 0.67 7.56
C ILE A 297 -6.22 1.20 6.16
N CYS A 298 -5.37 1.07 5.14
CA CYS A 298 -5.69 1.48 3.76
C CYS A 298 -7.03 0.89 3.25
N ALA A 299 -7.36 -0.36 3.62
CA ALA A 299 -8.60 -1.01 3.19
C ALA A 299 -9.85 -0.26 3.63
N GLY A 300 -9.84 0.38 4.81
CA GLY A 300 -11.01 0.92 5.46
C GLY A 300 -10.81 2.27 6.14
N CYS A 301 -9.78 3.04 5.77
CA CYS A 301 -9.46 4.29 6.47
C CYS A 301 -10.60 5.32 6.38
N ASN A 302 -11.44 5.26 5.34
CA ASN A 302 -12.64 6.09 5.19
C ASN A 302 -13.90 5.48 5.82
N ALA A 303 -13.89 4.19 6.17
CA ALA A 303 -15.09 3.42 6.52
C ALA A 303 -15.04 2.77 7.91
N VAL A 304 -14.01 3.08 8.70
CA VAL A 304 -13.83 2.56 10.07
C VAL A 304 -13.84 3.73 11.06
N LYS A 305 -14.48 3.55 12.22
CA LYS A 305 -14.47 4.56 13.28
C LYS A 305 -13.05 4.69 13.87
N PRO A 306 -12.63 5.86 14.42
CA PRO A 306 -11.28 6.04 14.98
C PRO A 306 -10.82 5.01 16.00
N TRP A 307 -11.71 4.55 16.89
CA TRP A 307 -11.39 3.46 17.82
C TRP A 307 -11.14 2.12 17.09
N GLY A 308 -11.84 1.88 15.99
CA GLY A 308 -11.66 0.70 15.14
C GLY A 308 -10.30 0.75 14.44
N ALA A 309 -9.87 1.92 13.96
CA ALA A 309 -8.54 2.09 13.36
C ALA A 309 -7.41 1.78 14.37
N PHE A 310 -7.60 2.12 15.65
CA PHE A 310 -6.69 1.72 16.71
C PHE A 310 -6.63 0.19 16.88
N VAL A 311 -7.77 -0.51 16.82
CA VAL A 311 -7.85 -1.98 16.87
C VAL A 311 -7.19 -2.62 15.63
N VAL A 312 -7.43 -2.07 14.44
CA VAL A 312 -6.77 -2.50 13.20
C VAL A 312 -5.25 -2.41 13.37
N GLY A 313 -4.75 -1.30 13.93
CA GLY A 313 -3.33 -1.12 14.20
C GLY A 313 -2.75 -2.15 15.17
N ILE A 314 -3.45 -2.49 16.26
CA ILE A 314 -3.01 -3.58 17.17
C ILE A 314 -2.85 -4.89 16.39
N GLY A 315 -3.87 -5.26 15.61
CA GLY A 315 -3.82 -6.48 14.80
C GLY A 315 -2.72 -6.44 13.73
N ALA A 316 -2.46 -5.28 13.13
CA ALA A 316 -1.40 -5.09 12.15
C ALA A 316 -0.01 -5.28 12.77
N GLY A 317 0.23 -4.71 13.95
CA GLY A 317 1.48 -4.91 14.68
C GLY A 317 1.71 -6.37 15.09
N ALA A 318 0.66 -7.06 15.52
CA ALA A 318 0.74 -8.50 15.83
C ALA A 318 1.03 -9.33 14.56
N THR A 319 0.33 -9.05 13.46
CA THR A 319 0.48 -9.75 12.19
C THR A 319 1.87 -9.53 11.59
N PHE A 320 2.39 -8.30 11.62
CA PHE A 320 3.77 -7.99 11.22
C PHE A 320 4.78 -8.86 11.98
N ASN A 321 4.68 -8.92 13.32
CA ASN A 321 5.59 -9.72 14.13
C ASN A 321 5.51 -11.22 13.80
N LEU A 322 4.29 -11.73 13.62
CA LEU A 322 4.05 -13.12 13.25
C LEU A 322 4.67 -13.45 11.89
N VAL A 323 4.41 -12.63 10.86
CA VAL A 323 4.93 -12.89 9.51
C VAL A 323 6.46 -12.74 9.46
N SER A 324 7.05 -11.73 10.12
CA SER A 324 8.51 -11.59 10.20
C SER A 324 9.16 -12.81 10.87
N TRP A 325 8.54 -13.35 11.93
CA TRP A 325 8.98 -14.59 12.55
C TRP A 325 8.85 -15.80 11.62
N LEU A 326 7.74 -15.95 10.91
CA LEU A 326 7.52 -17.03 9.94
C LEU A 326 8.56 -16.99 8.82
N MET A 327 8.87 -15.81 8.28
CA MET A 327 9.91 -15.62 7.26
C MET A 327 11.28 -16.10 7.76
N CYS A 328 11.64 -15.70 8.99
CA CYS A 328 12.88 -16.17 9.62
C CYS A 328 12.88 -17.69 9.85
N LYS A 329 11.75 -18.29 10.27
CA LYS A 329 11.60 -19.74 10.47
C LYS A 329 11.70 -20.51 9.17
N ALA A 330 11.13 -19.98 8.10
CA ALA A 330 11.21 -20.53 6.75
C ALA A 330 12.57 -20.29 6.07
N LYS A 331 13.50 -19.61 6.74
CA LYS A 331 14.82 -19.22 6.20
C LYS A 331 14.73 -18.42 4.90
N ILE A 332 13.68 -17.59 4.78
CA ILE A 332 13.52 -16.62 3.69
C ILE A 332 14.05 -15.28 4.20
N ASP A 333 15.00 -14.70 3.47
CA ASP A 333 15.67 -13.47 3.87
C ASP A 333 15.04 -12.25 3.20
N ASP A 334 14.35 -11.46 4.01
CA ASP A 334 13.82 -10.16 3.64
C ASP A 334 14.56 -9.07 4.44
N PRO A 335 15.46 -8.30 3.80
CA PRO A 335 16.23 -7.24 4.46
C PRO A 335 15.42 -6.15 5.15
N ALA A 336 14.25 -5.81 4.61
CA ALA A 336 13.43 -4.70 5.08
C ALA A 336 12.18 -5.16 5.85
N ASP A 337 11.96 -6.48 5.95
CA ASP A 337 10.68 -7.08 6.35
C ASP A 337 9.50 -6.60 5.47
N ALA A 338 9.75 -6.29 4.19
CA ALA A 338 8.72 -5.80 3.27
C ALA A 338 7.54 -6.78 3.12
N VAL A 339 7.79 -8.10 3.16
CA VAL A 339 6.73 -9.12 3.21
C VAL A 339 5.90 -8.96 4.48
N ALA A 340 6.53 -8.90 5.66
CA ALA A 340 5.78 -8.81 6.91
C ALA A 340 4.97 -7.52 7.02
N VAL A 341 5.51 -6.41 6.51
CA VAL A 341 4.84 -5.11 6.48
C VAL A 341 3.70 -5.10 5.48
N HIS A 342 3.96 -5.45 4.22
CA HIS A 342 3.00 -5.24 3.13
C HIS A 342 2.09 -6.44 2.88
N PHE A 343 2.61 -7.66 2.88
CA PHE A 343 1.76 -8.86 2.79
C PHE A 343 1.00 -9.05 4.10
N GLY A 344 1.70 -9.02 5.24
CA GLY A 344 1.07 -9.20 6.55
C GLY A 344 0.05 -8.10 6.86
N GLY A 345 0.44 -6.83 6.71
CA GLY A 345 -0.47 -5.70 6.87
C GLY A 345 -1.62 -5.73 5.86
N GLY A 346 -1.36 -6.05 4.60
CA GLY A 346 -2.36 -6.09 3.53
C GLY A 346 -3.44 -7.15 3.77
N VAL A 347 -3.05 -8.38 4.12
CA VAL A 347 -3.99 -9.45 4.49
C VAL A 347 -4.82 -9.04 5.70
N TRP A 348 -4.19 -8.55 6.76
CA TRP A 348 -4.92 -8.13 7.95
C TRP A 348 -5.88 -6.97 7.67
N GLY A 349 -5.47 -6.00 6.85
CA GLY A 349 -6.31 -4.88 6.43
C GLY A 349 -7.60 -5.32 5.76
N LEU A 350 -7.48 -6.16 4.72
CA LEU A 350 -8.63 -6.70 3.99
C LEU A 350 -9.57 -7.53 4.87
N LEU A 351 -9.02 -8.31 5.80
CA LEU A 351 -9.85 -9.06 6.76
C LEU A 351 -10.55 -8.09 7.71
N SER A 352 -9.82 -7.12 8.27
CA SER A 352 -10.31 -6.24 9.32
C SER A 352 -11.44 -5.33 8.85
N VAL A 353 -11.41 -4.84 7.60
CA VAL A 353 -12.46 -3.97 7.08
C VAL A 353 -13.81 -4.70 6.97
N ALA A 354 -13.81 -5.99 6.63
CA ALA A 354 -15.04 -6.79 6.57
C ALA A 354 -15.73 -6.93 7.95
N PHE A 355 -14.99 -6.78 9.05
CA PHE A 355 -15.56 -6.80 10.40
C PHE A 355 -15.94 -5.40 10.90
N LEU A 356 -15.09 -4.40 10.62
CA LEU A 356 -15.10 -3.10 11.30
C LEU A 356 -15.65 -1.95 10.45
N ASN A 357 -15.95 -2.18 9.17
CA ASN A 357 -16.68 -1.19 8.36
C ASN A 357 -17.96 -0.78 9.10
N TYR A 358 -18.22 0.51 9.27
CA TYR A 358 -19.36 0.96 10.08
C TYR A 358 -20.73 0.77 9.38
N ASP A 359 -20.76 0.64 8.06
CA ASP A 359 -21.99 0.46 7.25
C ASP A 359 -22.23 -1.00 6.83
N THR A 360 -21.18 -1.81 6.71
CA THR A 360 -21.29 -3.18 6.19
C THR A 360 -20.56 -4.21 7.03
N GLY A 361 -19.82 -3.78 8.06
CA GLY A 361 -18.99 -4.68 8.85
C GLY A 361 -19.81 -5.56 9.79
N ILE A 362 -19.41 -6.83 9.88
CA ILE A 362 -20.08 -7.87 10.68
C ILE A 362 -20.28 -7.44 12.15
N LEU A 363 -19.33 -6.72 12.74
CA LEU A 363 -19.40 -6.31 14.16
C LEU A 363 -20.10 -4.95 14.35
N SER A 364 -20.16 -4.12 13.32
CA SER A 364 -20.74 -2.78 13.39
C SER A 364 -22.24 -2.78 13.11
N ASN A 365 -22.69 -3.63 12.19
CA ASN A 365 -24.09 -3.86 11.89
C ASN A 365 -24.50 -5.26 12.34
N TRP A 366 -24.59 -5.40 13.67
CA TRP A 366 -25.17 -6.60 14.30
C TRP A 366 -26.68 -6.64 13.99
N ASP A 367 -27.03 -7.16 12.83
CA ASP A 367 -28.38 -7.56 12.49
C ASP A 367 -28.38 -9.00 11.93
N MET A 368 -29.58 -9.59 11.80
CA MET A 368 -29.78 -10.96 11.29
C MET A 368 -29.32 -11.15 9.82
N ARG A 369 -28.73 -10.13 9.17
CA ARG A 369 -28.18 -10.21 7.80
C ARG A 369 -26.72 -10.63 7.78
N SER A 370 -26.02 -10.55 8.92
CA SER A 370 -24.62 -10.98 9.07
C SER A 370 -24.41 -12.51 8.98
N GLY A 371 -25.49 -13.30 8.88
CA GLY A 371 -25.42 -14.75 8.66
C GLY A 371 -24.87 -15.56 9.82
N LEU A 372 -24.81 -14.98 11.03
CA LEU A 372 -24.45 -15.64 12.29
C LEU A 372 -25.61 -15.67 13.28
#